data_AF-A0A2H1WRZ1-F1
#
_entry.id   AF-A0A2H1WRZ1-F1
#
_cell.length_a   1.000
_cell.length_b   1.000
_cell.length_c   1.000
_cell.angle_alpha   90.00
_cell.angle_beta   90.00
_cell.angle_gamma   90.00
#
_symmetry.space_group_name_H-M   'P 1'
#
loop_
_entity.id
_entity.type
_entity.pdbx_description
1 polymer ?
#
loop_
_entity_poly.entity_id
_entity_poly.type
_entity_poly.pdbx_seq_one_letter_code
_entity_poly.pdbx_strand_id
1 'polypeptide(L)'
;MTQGARSSTDASSGLSVDSLASVSWLRFSNLFGETEVFGCAMMNEVILTNNYRKYIIKDETVDILVCRACHSSGESIRNIFSGCGRLANSEYLHRHNQVAKIIYQQFALHYRLVEFEVPYCKYVPDPVLEHGHITFDRTIAANKPDIVVIDRQACRMFDDNRYRYPP
;
A
#
# COMPACT_ATOMS: atom_id res chain seq x y z
N MET A 1 21.33 13.47 37.06
CA MET A 1 21.21 14.94 36.94
C MET A 1 22.05 15.32 35.73
N THR A 2 21.46 15.53 34.56
CA THR A 2 20.73 16.74 34.19
C THR A 2 19.62 16.44 33.18
N GLN A 3 18.47 17.05 33.39
CA GLN A 3 17.32 17.06 32.49
C GLN A 3 17.63 17.97 31.29
N GLY A 4 17.38 17.50 30.07
CA GLY A 4 17.33 18.31 28.86
C GLY A 4 15.89 18.39 28.38
N ALA A 5 15.27 19.55 28.55
CA ALA A 5 13.88 19.83 28.25
C ALA A 5 13.54 19.59 26.76
N ARG A 6 12.50 18.79 26.48
CA ARG A 6 11.80 18.86 25.19
C ARG A 6 10.73 19.94 25.31
N SER A 7 11.11 21.14 24.88
CA SER A 7 10.19 22.24 24.62
C SER A 7 9.27 21.88 23.46
N SER A 8 7.98 21.82 23.78
CA SER A 8 6.85 21.82 22.87
C SER A 8 6.68 23.19 22.21
N THR A 9 6.65 23.22 20.87
CA THR A 9 5.92 24.12 19.94
C THR A 9 6.47 23.75 18.55
N ASP A 10 5.67 23.34 17.56
CA ASP A 10 4.80 24.24 16.82
C ASP A 10 3.61 23.51 16.19
N ALA A 11 2.45 24.13 16.37
CA ALA A 11 1.23 23.85 15.65
C ALA A 11 1.24 24.60 14.31
N SER A 12 1.64 23.91 13.25
CA SER A 12 1.41 24.32 11.86
C SER A 12 1.20 23.07 11.01
N SER A 13 0.18 22.27 11.35
CA SER A 13 -0.16 21.04 10.62
C SER A 13 -0.87 21.32 9.29
N GLY A 14 -0.19 22.04 8.40
CA GLY A 14 -0.30 21.74 6.98
C GLY A 14 0.34 20.38 6.74
N LEU A 15 -0.22 19.58 5.85
CA LEU A 15 0.26 18.26 5.45
C LEU A 15 1.71 18.34 4.94
N SER A 16 2.71 18.40 5.82
CA SER A 16 4.10 18.20 5.44
C SER A 16 4.37 16.71 5.50
N VAL A 17 4.62 16.13 4.32
CA VAL A 17 5.10 14.76 4.23
C VAL A 17 6.44 14.71 4.95
N ASP A 18 6.56 13.89 6.00
CA ASP A 18 7.82 13.65 6.67
C ASP A 18 8.77 12.95 5.68
N SER A 19 9.66 13.74 5.09
CA SER A 19 10.60 13.29 4.08
C SER A 19 11.60 12.28 4.65
N LEU A 20 11.98 12.42 5.92
CA LEU A 20 12.92 11.52 6.58
C LEU A 20 12.28 10.15 6.83
N ALA A 21 11.04 10.14 7.35
CA ALA A 21 10.28 8.91 7.53
C ALA A 21 10.02 8.21 6.18
N SER A 22 9.70 8.99 5.13
CA SER A 22 9.41 8.46 3.78
C SER A 22 10.59 7.74 3.12
N VAL A 23 11.83 8.09 3.47
CA VAL A 23 13.06 7.44 2.94
C VAL A 23 13.72 6.49 3.93
N SER A 24 13.18 6.37 5.14
CA SER A 24 13.77 5.54 6.20
C SER A 24 13.87 4.05 5.81
N TRP A 25 12.94 3.57 4.98
CA TRP A 25 12.93 2.21 4.48
C TRP A 25 14.17 1.87 3.63
N LEU A 26 14.82 2.85 2.99
CA LEU A 26 16.08 2.66 2.25
C LEU A 26 17.29 2.41 3.18
N ARG A 27 17.18 2.76 4.47
CA ARG A 27 18.28 2.63 5.45
C ARG A 27 18.07 1.50 6.44
N PHE A 28 16.82 1.21 6.79
CA PHE A 28 16.45 0.29 7.87
C PHE A 28 15.57 -0.87 7.40
N SER A 29 15.70 -1.24 6.12
CA SER A 29 14.99 -2.38 5.55
C SER A 29 15.39 -3.68 6.26
N ASN A 30 14.38 -4.47 6.64
CA ASN A 30 14.54 -5.86 7.07
C ASN A 30 14.57 -6.84 5.86
N LEU A 31 14.67 -6.33 4.64
CA LEU A 31 14.80 -7.14 3.43
C LEU A 31 16.28 -7.40 3.14
N PHE A 32 16.58 -8.58 2.61
CA PHE A 32 17.90 -8.84 2.05
C PHE A 32 18.15 -7.91 0.87
N GLY A 33 19.39 -7.45 0.71
CA GLY A 33 19.76 -6.54 -0.39
C GLY A 33 19.39 -7.09 -1.77
N GLU A 34 19.44 -8.41 -1.97
CA GLU A 34 19.00 -9.07 -3.20
C GLU A 34 17.52 -8.82 -3.51
N THR A 35 16.67 -8.84 -2.47
CA THR A 35 15.22 -8.60 -2.60
C THR A 35 14.94 -7.13 -2.89
N GLU A 36 15.67 -6.22 -2.23
CA GLU A 36 15.55 -4.79 -2.47
C GLU A 36 15.95 -4.40 -3.90
N VAL A 37 17.08 -4.93 -4.39
CA VAL A 37 17.54 -4.72 -5.76
C VAL A 37 16.52 -5.23 -6.78
N PHE A 38 15.88 -6.37 -6.51
CA PHE A 38 14.81 -6.89 -7.37
C PHE A 38 13.59 -5.97 -7.39
N GLY A 39 13.17 -5.44 -6.23
CA GLY A 39 12.10 -4.45 -6.13
C GLY A 39 12.42 -3.17 -6.93
N CYS A 40 13.64 -2.66 -6.82
CA CYS A 40 14.12 -1.52 -7.61
C CYS A 40 14.11 -1.81 -9.11
N ALA A 41 14.53 -3.00 -9.54
CA ALA A 41 14.48 -3.42 -10.93
C ALA A 41 13.03 -3.48 -11.47
N MET A 42 12.09 -3.96 -10.65
CA MET A 42 10.66 -3.95 -10.99
C MET A 42 10.12 -2.52 -11.13
N MET A 43 10.42 -1.65 -10.16
CA MET A 43 9.95 -0.24 -10.18
C MET A 43 10.49 0.53 -11.37
N ASN A 44 11.71 0.24 -11.79
CA ASN A 44 12.32 0.84 -12.97
C ASN A 44 11.87 0.18 -14.29
N GLU A 45 10.93 -0.77 -14.25
CA GLU A 45 10.44 -1.56 -15.39
C GLU A 45 11.56 -2.28 -16.19
N VAL A 46 12.70 -2.60 -15.57
CA VAL A 46 13.87 -3.23 -16.21
C VAL A 46 13.88 -4.77 -16.11
N ILE A 47 12.72 -5.37 -15.85
CA ILE A 47 12.56 -6.82 -15.82
C ILE A 47 12.27 -7.34 -17.23
N LEU A 48 12.81 -8.53 -17.54
CA LEU A 48 12.72 -9.21 -18.83
C LEU A 48 11.29 -9.70 -19.15
N THR A 49 10.43 -8.74 -19.48
CA THR A 49 9.11 -8.95 -20.06
C THR A 49 9.18 -8.94 -21.58
N ASN A 50 8.21 -9.54 -22.27
CA ASN A 50 8.20 -9.53 -23.75
C ASN A 50 8.17 -8.10 -24.31
N ASN A 51 7.47 -7.15 -23.68
CA ASN A 51 7.51 -5.74 -24.10
C ASN A 51 8.89 -5.13 -23.89
N TYR A 52 9.53 -5.36 -22.74
CA TYR A 52 10.88 -4.86 -22.48
C TYR A 52 11.87 -5.42 -23.51
N ARG A 53 11.80 -6.72 -23.81
CA ARG A 53 12.64 -7.37 -24.82
C ARG A 53 12.44 -6.78 -26.22
N LYS A 54 11.20 -6.59 -26.66
CA LYS A 54 10.93 -6.06 -28.01
C LYS A 54 11.30 -4.59 -28.15
N TYR A 55 10.91 -3.75 -27.18
CA TYR A 55 11.01 -2.29 -27.35
C TYR A 55 12.28 -1.69 -26.79
N ILE A 56 12.84 -2.26 -25.72
CA ILE A 56 14.06 -1.73 -25.07
C ILE A 56 15.31 -2.47 -25.55
N ILE A 57 15.34 -3.80 -25.41
CA ILE A 57 16.47 -4.61 -25.88
C ILE A 57 16.53 -4.67 -27.42
N LYS A 58 15.39 -4.47 -28.09
CA LYS A 58 15.24 -4.60 -29.55
C LYS A 58 15.58 -6.02 -30.03
N ASP A 59 15.16 -7.00 -29.23
CA ASP A 59 15.29 -8.42 -29.59
C ASP A 59 14.33 -8.74 -30.75
N GLU A 60 14.92 -8.98 -31.93
CA GLU A 60 14.17 -9.30 -33.15
C GLU A 60 13.49 -10.67 -33.08
N THR A 61 13.90 -11.55 -32.15
CA THR A 61 13.31 -12.89 -31.99
C THR A 61 11.95 -12.87 -31.29
N VAL A 62 11.55 -11.74 -30.70
CA VAL A 62 10.28 -11.61 -29.97
C VAL A 62 9.20 -11.11 -30.92
N ASP A 63 8.40 -12.03 -31.44
CA ASP A 63 7.24 -11.68 -32.28
C ASP A 63 5.95 -11.58 -31.47
N ILE A 64 5.89 -12.27 -30.33
CA ILE A 64 4.71 -12.36 -29.49
C ILE A 64 4.87 -11.44 -28.27
N LEU A 65 4.05 -10.40 -28.22
CA LEU A 65 4.04 -9.43 -27.13
C LEU A 65 3.03 -9.74 -26.03
N VAL A 66 2.14 -10.72 -26.25
CA VAL A 66 1.12 -11.04 -25.25
C VAL A 66 1.76 -11.61 -23.97
N CYS A 67 1.10 -11.35 -22.86
CA CYS A 67 1.46 -11.84 -21.54
C CYS A 67 1.50 -13.36 -21.51
N ARG A 68 2.61 -13.93 -21.04
CA ARG A 68 2.77 -15.38 -20.87
C ARG A 68 1.80 -16.01 -19.86
N ALA A 69 1.21 -15.21 -18.98
CA ALA A 69 0.29 -15.70 -17.95
C ALA A 69 -1.18 -15.67 -18.38
N CYS A 70 -1.66 -14.57 -18.98
CA CYS A 70 -3.07 -14.42 -19.36
C CYS A 70 -3.33 -14.47 -20.87
N HIS A 71 -2.28 -14.47 -21.70
CA HIS A 71 -2.35 -14.56 -23.16
C HIS A 71 -3.27 -13.54 -23.84
N SER A 72 -3.56 -12.39 -23.20
CA SER A 72 -4.54 -11.42 -23.68
C SER A 72 -3.93 -10.04 -23.97
N SER A 73 -3.41 -9.37 -22.94
CA SER A 73 -2.78 -8.05 -23.02
C SER A 73 -1.27 -8.16 -23.22
N GLY A 74 -0.62 -7.06 -23.64
CA GLY A 74 0.83 -6.99 -23.77
C GLY A 74 1.56 -7.26 -22.44
N GLU A 75 2.68 -7.96 -22.49
CA GLU A 75 3.48 -8.30 -21.31
C GLU A 75 4.34 -7.11 -20.87
N SER A 76 3.79 -6.24 -20.04
CA SER A 76 4.53 -5.22 -19.29
C SER A 76 4.52 -5.53 -17.80
N ILE A 77 5.42 -4.90 -17.04
CA ILE A 77 5.42 -5.01 -15.57
C ILE A 77 4.11 -4.51 -14.97
N ARG A 78 3.61 -3.36 -15.46
CA ARG A 78 2.26 -2.86 -15.13
C ARG A 78 1.17 -3.90 -15.36
N ASN A 79 1.16 -4.55 -16.53
CA ASN A 79 0.18 -5.59 -16.81
C ASN A 79 0.33 -6.78 -15.85
N ILE A 80 1.54 -7.28 -15.62
CA ILE A 80 1.77 -8.41 -14.69
C ILE A 80 1.28 -8.06 -13.28
N PHE A 81 1.51 -6.83 -12.82
CA PHE A 81 1.20 -6.43 -11.45
C PHE A 81 -0.29 -6.18 -11.19
N SER A 82 -0.97 -5.47 -12.11
CA SER A 82 -2.35 -5.02 -11.89
C SER A 82 -3.32 -5.30 -13.05
N GLY A 83 -2.84 -5.58 -14.27
CA GLY A 83 -3.69 -5.76 -15.44
C GLY A 83 -3.97 -7.22 -15.84
N CYS A 84 -3.13 -8.16 -15.39
CA CYS A 84 -3.17 -9.53 -15.84
C CYS A 84 -4.34 -10.25 -15.19
N GLY A 85 -5.40 -10.55 -15.95
CA GLY A 85 -6.62 -11.18 -15.41
C GLY A 85 -6.40 -12.50 -14.66
N ARG A 86 -5.27 -13.20 -14.93
CA ARG A 86 -4.88 -14.41 -14.18
C ARG A 86 -4.27 -14.10 -12.82
N LEU A 87 -3.50 -13.02 -12.68
CA LEU A 87 -2.75 -12.68 -11.47
C LEU A 87 -3.45 -11.61 -10.62
N ALA A 88 -4.17 -10.68 -11.25
CA ALA A 88 -4.83 -9.56 -10.58
C ALA A 88 -5.94 -10.05 -9.63
N ASN A 89 -6.73 -11.02 -10.07
CA ASN A 89 -7.88 -11.49 -9.30
C ASN A 89 -7.51 -12.31 -8.05
N SER A 90 -6.33 -12.95 -8.02
CA SER A 90 -5.87 -13.75 -6.88
C SER A 90 -4.69 -13.09 -6.17
N GLU A 91 -3.54 -13.00 -6.84
CA GLU A 91 -2.27 -12.62 -6.23
C GLU A 91 -2.25 -11.15 -5.82
N TYR A 92 -2.74 -10.26 -6.69
CA TYR A 92 -2.84 -8.84 -6.35
C TYR A 92 -3.85 -8.63 -5.21
N LEU A 93 -5.05 -9.22 -5.29
CA LEU A 93 -6.05 -9.12 -4.22
C LEU A 93 -5.52 -9.65 -2.88
N HIS A 94 -4.78 -10.77 -2.91
CA HIS A 94 -4.17 -11.34 -1.71
C HIS A 94 -3.17 -10.37 -1.07
N ARG A 95 -2.22 -9.82 -1.86
CA ARG A 95 -1.24 -8.83 -1.37
C ARG A 95 -1.91 -7.55 -0.90
N HIS A 96 -2.90 -7.06 -1.65
CA HIS A 96 -3.71 -5.89 -1.29
C HIS A 96 -4.33 -6.07 0.10
N ASN A 97 -5.00 -7.20 0.31
CA ASN A 97 -5.63 -7.50 1.60
C ASN A 97 -4.60 -7.68 2.73
N GLN A 98 -3.42 -8.22 2.46
CA GLN A 98 -2.34 -8.29 3.46
C GLN A 98 -1.85 -6.90 3.88
N VAL A 99 -1.64 -5.99 2.93
CA VAL A 99 -1.24 -4.61 3.22
C VAL A 99 -2.35 -3.88 3.99
N ALA A 100 -3.60 -4.01 3.53
CA ALA A 100 -4.75 -3.43 4.21
C ALA A 100 -4.87 -3.90 5.66
N LYS A 101 -4.59 -5.18 5.96
CA LYS A 101 -4.55 -5.72 7.34
C LYS A 101 -3.51 -5.04 8.22
N ILE A 102 -2.31 -4.79 7.69
CA ILE A 102 -1.25 -4.10 8.43
C ILE A 102 -1.70 -2.68 8.76
N ILE A 103 -2.20 -1.96 7.77
CA ILE A 103 -2.68 -0.58 7.92
C ILE A 103 -3.84 -0.53 8.93
N TYR A 104 -4.82 -1.43 8.78
CA TYR A 104 -5.95 -1.59 9.69
C TYR A 104 -5.48 -1.74 11.14
N GLN A 105 -4.53 -2.65 11.39
CA GLN A 105 -4.02 -2.90 12.73
C GLN A 105 -3.32 -1.68 13.32
N GLN A 106 -2.51 -0.96 12.54
CA GLN A 106 -1.82 0.25 13.01
C GLN A 106 -2.83 1.34 13.37
N PHE A 107 -3.90 1.51 12.59
CA PHE A 107 -4.98 2.43 12.95
C PHE A 107 -5.71 1.99 14.21
N ALA A 108 -6.03 0.70 14.35
CA ALA A 108 -6.71 0.18 15.53
C ALA A 108 -5.87 0.43 16.80
N LEU A 109 -4.54 0.26 16.73
CA LEU A 109 -3.61 0.60 17.81
C LEU A 109 -3.58 2.10 18.09
N HIS A 110 -3.48 2.93 17.05
CA HIS A 110 -3.43 4.39 17.18
C HIS A 110 -4.68 4.95 17.89
N TYR A 111 -5.86 4.42 17.55
CA TYR A 111 -7.13 4.80 18.17
C TYR A 111 -7.47 4.02 19.45
N ARG A 112 -6.56 3.16 19.93
CA ARG A 112 -6.73 2.33 21.14
C ARG A 112 -7.98 1.43 21.08
N LEU A 113 -8.31 0.95 19.88
CA LEU A 113 -9.35 -0.05 19.63
C LEU A 113 -8.86 -1.47 19.94
N VAL A 114 -7.55 -1.68 19.87
CA VAL A 114 -6.87 -2.93 20.25
C VAL A 114 -5.67 -2.62 21.13
N GLU A 115 -5.31 -3.55 22.01
CA GLU A 115 -4.30 -3.32 23.05
C GLU A 115 -2.86 -3.66 22.60
N PHE A 116 -2.71 -4.63 21.70
CA PHE A 116 -1.39 -5.15 21.31
C PHE A 116 -1.28 -5.44 19.82
N GLU A 117 -0.05 -5.30 19.31
CA GLU A 117 0.30 -5.65 17.95
C GLU A 117 0.50 -7.18 17.83
N VAL A 118 0.02 -7.73 16.72
CA VAL A 118 0.08 -9.15 16.35
C VAL A 118 0.81 -9.22 15.01
N PRO A 119 1.71 -10.20 14.79
CA PRO A 119 2.37 -10.35 13.51
C PRO A 119 1.36 -10.39 12.34
N TYR A 120 1.65 -9.66 11.25
CA TYR A 120 0.73 -9.47 10.12
C TYR A 120 0.18 -10.79 9.54
N CYS A 121 0.99 -11.85 9.56
CA CYS A 121 0.62 -13.17 9.04
C CYS A 121 -0.44 -13.89 9.88
N LYS A 122 -0.63 -13.49 11.13
CA LYS A 122 -1.62 -14.05 12.07
C LYS A 122 -2.80 -13.12 12.32
N TYR A 123 -2.72 -11.88 11.86
CA TYR A 123 -3.75 -10.88 12.11
C TYR A 123 -5.00 -11.14 11.24
N VAL A 124 -6.15 -11.18 11.91
CA VAL A 124 -7.47 -11.28 11.30
C VAL A 124 -8.25 -10.06 11.80
N PRO A 125 -8.57 -9.09 10.92
CA PRO A 125 -9.29 -7.89 11.32
C PRO A 125 -10.77 -8.21 11.56
N ASP A 126 -11.36 -7.54 12.54
CA ASP A 126 -12.79 -7.57 12.77
C ASP A 126 -13.52 -6.70 11.72
N PRO A 127 -14.74 -7.07 11.30
CA PRO A 127 -15.47 -6.33 10.27
C PRO A 127 -15.76 -4.87 10.65
N VAL A 128 -15.96 -4.60 11.93
CA VAL A 128 -16.19 -3.25 12.48
C VAL A 128 -15.60 -3.22 13.88
N LEU A 129 -14.84 -2.17 14.20
CA LEU A 129 -14.40 -1.89 15.57
C LEU A 129 -15.04 -0.58 16.05
N GLU A 130 -15.57 -0.58 17.26
CA GLU A 130 -16.16 0.61 17.88
C GLU A 130 -15.64 0.80 19.31
N HIS A 131 -15.19 2.01 19.62
CA HIS A 131 -14.86 2.41 20.98
C HIS A 131 -15.21 3.87 21.21
N GLY A 132 -16.16 4.13 22.11
CA GLY A 132 -16.64 5.47 22.41
C GLY A 132 -17.21 6.18 21.18
N HIS A 133 -16.49 7.18 20.67
CA HIS A 133 -16.91 8.01 19.53
C HIS A 133 -16.25 7.63 18.21
N ILE A 134 -15.39 6.61 18.20
CA ILE A 134 -14.66 6.16 17.02
C ILE A 134 -15.28 4.87 16.50
N THR A 135 -15.67 4.87 15.23
CA THR A 135 -16.11 3.68 14.48
C THR A 135 -15.14 3.43 13.32
N PHE A 136 -14.63 2.21 13.20
CA PHE A 136 -13.72 1.78 12.16
C PHE A 136 -14.40 0.77 11.22
N ASP A 137 -14.19 0.92 9.92
CA ASP A 137 -14.60 0.04 8.83
C ASP A 137 -16.13 -0.19 8.68
N ARG A 138 -16.92 0.86 8.87
CA ARG A 138 -18.37 0.80 8.61
C ARG A 138 -18.64 0.73 7.10
N THR A 139 -19.49 -0.21 6.69
CA THR A 139 -19.94 -0.30 5.30
C THR A 139 -20.68 0.98 4.88
N ILE A 140 -20.20 1.63 3.81
CA ILE A 140 -20.85 2.79 3.19
C ILE A 140 -21.46 2.42 1.83
N ALA A 141 -22.56 3.06 1.47
CA ALA A 141 -23.36 2.71 0.29
C ALA A 141 -22.80 3.23 -1.05
N ALA A 142 -21.97 4.27 -1.03
CA ALA A 142 -21.40 4.90 -2.22
C ALA A 142 -19.91 5.21 -2.02
N ASN A 143 -19.10 5.08 -3.09
CA ASN A 143 -17.64 5.26 -3.07
C ASN A 143 -16.94 4.46 -1.96
N LYS A 144 -17.18 3.15 -1.86
CA LYS A 144 -16.64 2.30 -0.80
C LYS A 144 -15.10 2.33 -0.81
N PRO A 145 -14.44 2.98 0.16
CA PRO A 145 -13.00 2.85 0.32
C PRO A 145 -12.66 1.53 0.97
N ASP A 146 -11.37 1.20 0.91
CA ASP A 146 -10.86 -0.02 1.54
C ASP A 146 -10.90 0.04 3.07
N ILE A 147 -10.77 1.25 3.65
CA ILE A 147 -10.82 1.48 5.10
C ILE A 147 -11.57 2.78 5.39
N VAL A 148 -12.50 2.74 6.36
CA VAL A 148 -13.23 3.93 6.84
C VAL A 148 -12.92 4.20 8.30
N VAL A 149 -12.62 5.46 8.64
CA VAL A 149 -12.53 5.90 10.05
C VAL A 149 -13.51 7.02 10.29
N ILE A 150 -14.40 6.86 11.27
CA ILE A 150 -15.36 7.88 11.67
C ILE A 150 -15.05 8.30 13.11
N ASP A 151 -14.68 9.56 13.29
CA ASP A 151 -14.58 10.20 14.58
C ASP A 151 -15.82 11.11 14.80
N ARG A 152 -16.72 10.67 15.68
CA ARG A 152 -17.97 11.40 16.01
C ARG A 152 -17.74 12.60 16.92
N GLN A 153 -16.61 12.70 17.62
CA GLN A 153 -16.25 13.89 18.41
C GLN A 153 -15.71 15.00 17.51
N ALA A 154 -14.83 14.64 16.57
CA ALA A 154 -14.24 15.61 15.65
C ALA A 154 -15.12 15.91 14.43
N CYS A 155 -16.20 15.15 14.20
CA CYS A 155 -17.00 15.17 12.97
C CYS A 155 -16.13 14.96 11.70
N ARG A 156 -15.19 14.00 11.75
CA ARG A 156 -14.27 13.72 10.64
C ARG A 156 -14.44 12.30 10.12
N MET A 157 -14.41 12.15 8.80
CA MET A 157 -14.35 10.88 8.09
C MET A 157 -13.04 10.83 7.30
N PHE A 158 -12.25 9.79 7.53
CA PHE A 158 -11.07 9.48 6.71
C PHE A 158 -11.37 8.27 5.83
N ASP A 159 -10.93 8.38 4.58
CA ASP A 159 -11.22 7.47 3.48
C ASP A 159 -9.99 7.53 2.55
N ASP A 160 -9.45 6.36 2.18
CA ASP A 160 -8.22 6.19 1.37
C ASP A 160 -8.43 6.50 -0.13
N ASN A 161 -9.66 6.79 -0.56
CA ASN A 161 -10.06 6.89 -1.97
C ASN A 161 -9.88 8.30 -2.57
N ARG A 162 -8.90 9.08 -2.12
CA ARG A 162 -8.69 10.47 -2.58
C ARG A 162 -7.95 10.64 -3.91
N TYR A 163 -7.63 9.57 -4.64
CA TYR A 163 -7.07 9.69 -5.99
C TYR A 163 -8.16 9.68 -7.07
N ARG A 164 -8.86 10.81 -7.23
CA ARG A 164 -9.59 11.08 -8.48
C ARG A 164 -8.59 11.52 -9.54
N TYR A 165 -8.43 10.74 -10.61
CA TYR A 165 -7.88 11.26 -11.85
C TYR A 165 -8.84 12.34 -12.40
N PRO A 166 -8.34 13.54 -12.79
CA PRO A 166 -9.16 14.46 -13.56
C PRO A 166 -9.50 13.85 -14.94
N PRO A 167 -10.63 14.25 -15.55
CA PRO A 167 -11.04 13.78 -16.87
C PRO A 167 -10.05 14.16 -17.97
#